data_AF-A0A371E4S8-F1
#
_entry.id   AF-A0A371E4S8-F1
#
_cell.length_a   1.000
_cell.length_b   1.000
_cell.length_c   1.000
_cell.angle_alpha   90.00
_cell.angle_beta   90.00
_cell.angle_gamma   90.00
#
_symmetry.space_group_name_H-M   'P 1'
#
loop_
_entity.id
_entity.type
_entity.pdbx_description
1 polymer ?
#
loop_
_entity_poly.entity_id
_entity_poly.type
_entity_poly.pdbx_seq_one_letter_code
_entity_poly.pdbx_strand_id
1 'polypeptide(L)'
;MTRNQVSSTNEGDEDTLQRLLRAVASLQARSDEQSWFSVKAEERHRQAEERHLETMRMAEQREEELRQQIALMKAAEVERRGTVVREEIDRTIIPPNFREIVVELFDRTRDPHAHLQAFQTQMYISGGNDQLSCKFFPGTLHGVAMH
;
A
#
# COMPACT_ATOMS: atom_id res chain seq x y z
N MET A 1 20.31 93.26 -40.56
CA MET A 1 20.27 92.54 -39.27
C MET A 1 19.01 91.69 -39.24
N THR A 2 19.17 90.37 -39.19
CA THR A 2 18.07 89.39 -39.26
C THR A 2 17.66 89.00 -37.84
N ARG A 3 16.40 89.18 -37.45
CA ARG A 3 15.87 88.81 -36.13
C ARG A 3 14.89 87.65 -36.30
N ASN A 4 15.36 86.45 -36.01
CA ASN A 4 14.50 85.26 -35.88
C ASN A 4 13.84 85.31 -34.50
N GLN A 5 12.50 85.28 -34.46
CA GLN A 5 11.75 84.92 -33.26
C GLN A 5 11.04 83.61 -33.53
N VAL A 6 11.52 82.55 -32.90
CA VAL A 6 10.81 81.27 -32.78
C VAL A 6 10.01 81.38 -31.50
N SER A 7 8.71 81.69 -31.61
CA SER A 7 7.78 81.41 -30.53
C SER A 7 7.33 79.97 -30.71
N SER A 8 7.93 79.07 -29.93
CA SER A 8 7.52 77.67 -29.82
C SER A 8 6.41 77.58 -28.78
N THR A 9 5.22 77.17 -29.22
CA THR A 9 4.02 77.00 -28.38
C THR A 9 4.07 75.66 -27.65
N ASN A 10 4.25 75.70 -26.33
CA ASN A 10 4.47 74.57 -25.42
C ASN A 10 3.18 73.86 -24.95
N GLU A 11 1.99 74.27 -25.42
CA GLU A 11 0.68 73.75 -24.98
C GLU A 11 0.41 72.28 -25.39
N GLY A 12 0.95 71.84 -26.53
CA GLY A 12 0.75 70.46 -27.02
C GLY A 12 1.50 69.39 -26.23
N ASP A 13 2.66 69.77 -25.69
CA ASP A 13 3.51 68.89 -24.89
C ASP A 13 2.95 68.70 -23.48
N GLU A 14 2.31 69.74 -22.92
CA GLU A 14 1.67 69.69 -21.60
C GLU A 14 0.43 68.78 -21.60
N ASP A 15 -0.42 68.83 -22.64
CA ASP A 15 -1.56 67.89 -22.81
C ASP A 15 -1.08 66.44 -23.00
N THR A 16 0.02 66.25 -23.74
CA THR A 16 0.62 64.93 -23.94
C THR A 16 1.18 64.35 -22.64
N LEU A 17 1.89 65.18 -21.86
CA LEU A 17 2.40 64.78 -20.55
C LEU A 17 1.27 64.40 -19.59
N GLN A 18 0.18 65.17 -19.59
CA GLN A 18 -0.95 64.90 -18.69
C GLN A 18 -1.70 63.62 -19.06
N ARG A 19 -1.80 63.29 -20.36
CA ARG A 19 -2.32 61.99 -20.83
C ARG A 19 -1.43 60.83 -20.39
N LEU A 20 -0.11 60.99 -20.49
CA LEU A 20 0.84 59.98 -20.04
C LEU A 20 0.75 59.76 -18.53
N LEU A 21 0.69 60.82 -17.74
CA LEU A 21 0.51 60.72 -16.28
C LEU A 21 -0.77 59.97 -15.90
N ARG A 22 -1.88 60.25 -16.59
CA ARG A 22 -3.14 59.53 -16.38
C ARG A 22 -3.05 58.05 -16.76
N ALA A 23 -2.37 57.74 -17.87
CA ALA A 23 -2.15 56.37 -18.30
C ALA A 23 -1.27 55.59 -17.30
N VAL A 24 -0.19 56.22 -16.82
CA VAL A 24 0.69 55.64 -15.79
C VAL A 24 -0.07 55.39 -14.49
N ALA A 25 -0.85 56.35 -14.01
CA ALA A 25 -1.67 56.17 -12.80
C ALA A 25 -2.68 55.01 -12.97
N SER A 26 -3.28 54.89 -14.15
CA SER A 26 -4.23 53.79 -14.45
C SER A 26 -3.53 52.43 -14.51
N LEU A 27 -2.33 52.37 -15.11
CA LEU A 27 -1.53 51.15 -15.17
C LEU A 27 -1.02 50.74 -13.78
N GLN A 28 -0.63 51.71 -12.95
CA GLN A 28 -0.21 51.45 -11.58
C GLN A 28 -1.36 50.86 -10.75
N ALA A 29 -2.55 51.47 -10.80
CA ALA A 29 -3.72 50.95 -10.09
C ALA A 29 -4.06 49.51 -10.54
N ARG A 30 -4.00 49.23 -11.84
CA ARG A 30 -4.22 47.87 -12.38
C ARG A 30 -3.13 46.89 -11.94
N SER A 31 -1.88 47.33 -11.88
CA SER A 31 -0.75 46.53 -11.41
C SER A 31 -0.94 46.15 -9.94
N ASP A 32 -1.34 47.12 -9.11
CA ASP A 32 -1.56 46.89 -7.67
C ASP A 32 -2.73 45.93 -7.43
N GLU A 33 -3.83 46.09 -8.17
CA GLU A 33 -4.96 45.15 -8.17
C GLU A 33 -4.53 43.74 -8.58
N GLN A 34 -3.76 43.62 -9.65
CA GLN A 34 -3.29 42.32 -10.15
C GLN A 34 -2.33 41.65 -9.16
N SER A 35 -1.45 42.42 -8.51
CA SER A 35 -0.58 41.94 -7.44
C SER A 35 -1.39 41.37 -6.26
N TRP A 36 -2.43 42.10 -5.83
CA TRP A 36 -3.35 41.62 -4.79
C TRP A 36 -4.07 40.32 -5.18
N PHE A 37 -4.56 40.23 -6.42
CA PHE A 37 -5.20 39.01 -6.91
C PHE A 37 -4.24 37.82 -6.98
N SER A 38 -2.97 38.04 -7.35
CA SER A 38 -1.93 37.01 -7.38
C SER A 38 -1.69 36.44 -5.98
N VAL A 39 -1.42 37.31 -4.99
CA VAL A 39 -1.20 36.91 -3.59
C VAL A 39 -2.42 36.14 -3.05
N LYS A 40 -3.63 36.61 -3.36
CA LYS A 40 -4.87 35.95 -2.93
C LYS A 40 -5.10 34.60 -3.61
N ALA A 41 -4.65 34.41 -4.85
CA ALA A 41 -4.73 33.14 -5.56
C ALA A 41 -3.72 32.12 -4.99
N GLU A 42 -2.49 32.55 -4.74
CA GLU A 42 -1.44 31.74 -4.11
C GLU A 42 -1.85 31.26 -2.71
N GLU A 43 -2.42 32.15 -1.88
CA GLU A 43 -2.87 31.76 -0.54
C GLU A 43 -3.99 30.70 -0.59
N ARG A 44 -4.91 30.83 -1.55
CA ARG A 44 -5.97 29.82 -1.75
C ARG A 44 -5.39 28.49 -2.23
N HIS A 45 -4.41 28.54 -3.13
CA HIS A 45 -3.75 27.34 -3.62
C HIS A 45 -3.04 26.62 -2.47
N ARG A 46 -2.27 27.35 -1.66
CA ARG A 46 -1.59 26.82 -0.47
C ARG A 46 -2.58 26.17 0.51
N GLN A 47 -3.71 26.82 0.79
CA GLN A 47 -4.74 26.24 1.66
C GLN A 47 -5.39 24.99 1.05
N ALA A 48 -5.55 24.93 -0.26
CA ALA A 48 -6.08 23.74 -0.94
C ALA A 48 -5.08 22.58 -0.85
N GLU A 49 -3.78 22.84 -1.04
CA GLU A 49 -2.72 21.86 -0.88
C GLU A 49 -2.66 21.32 0.56
N GLU A 50 -2.73 22.19 1.56
CA GLU A 50 -2.74 21.77 2.97
C GLU A 50 -3.93 20.86 3.29
N ARG A 51 -5.14 21.21 2.84
CA ARG A 51 -6.33 20.35 3.00
C ARG A 51 -6.18 19.02 2.28
N HIS A 52 -5.56 19.02 1.10
CA HIS A 52 -5.32 17.80 0.35
C HIS A 52 -4.33 16.88 1.07
N LEU A 53 -3.22 17.44 1.58
CA LEU A 53 -2.24 16.71 2.37
C LEU A 53 -2.86 16.12 3.64
N GLU A 54 -3.71 16.87 4.34
CA GLU A 54 -4.42 16.35 5.52
C GLU A 54 -5.37 15.19 5.14
N THR A 55 -6.08 15.33 4.02
CA THR A 55 -6.96 14.27 3.52
C THR A 55 -6.18 13.00 3.20
N MET A 56 -5.01 13.13 2.57
CA MET A 56 -4.12 12.01 2.29
C MET A 56 -3.58 11.36 3.56
N ARG A 57 -3.13 12.15 4.54
CA ARG A 57 -2.64 11.62 5.83
C ARG A 57 -3.71 10.81 6.54
N MET A 58 -4.95 11.30 6.56
CA MET A 58 -6.08 10.59 7.16
C MET A 58 -6.42 9.31 6.40
N ALA A 59 -6.31 9.33 5.07
CA ALA A 59 -6.54 8.14 4.24
C ALA A 59 -5.46 7.07 4.48
N GLU A 60 -4.19 7.46 4.54
CA GLU A 60 -3.06 6.56 4.85
C GLU A 60 -3.21 5.93 6.24
N GLN A 61 -3.59 6.73 7.25
CA GLN A 61 -3.83 6.20 8.59
C GLN A 61 -4.95 5.14 8.58
N ARG A 62 -6.07 5.42 7.90
CA ARG A 62 -7.17 4.45 7.78
C ARG A 62 -6.77 3.21 7.00
N GLU A 63 -5.93 3.35 5.98
CA GLU A 63 -5.39 2.21 5.25
C GLU A 63 -4.57 1.30 6.17
N GLU A 64 -3.70 1.89 6.99
CA GLU A 64 -2.86 1.13 7.92
C GLU A 64 -3.70 0.42 9.00
N GLU A 65 -4.72 1.09 9.55
CA GLU A 65 -5.68 0.47 10.47
C GLU A 65 -6.39 -0.74 9.84
N LEU A 66 -6.80 -0.64 8.57
CA LEU A 66 -7.43 -1.74 7.84
C LEU A 66 -6.44 -2.88 7.57
N ARG A 67 -5.19 -2.56 7.19
CA ARG A 67 -4.14 -3.57 6.99
C ARG A 67 -3.90 -4.37 8.27
N GLN A 68 -3.84 -3.70 9.42
CA GLN A 68 -3.68 -4.35 10.72
C GLN A 68 -4.88 -5.24 11.07
N GLN A 69 -6.11 -4.78 10.85
CA GLN A 69 -7.30 -5.60 11.06
C GLN A 69 -7.32 -6.85 10.17
N ILE A 70 -6.95 -6.71 8.89
CA ILE A 70 -6.84 -7.84 7.96
C ILE A 70 -5.77 -8.82 8.44
N ALA A 71 -4.61 -8.33 8.90
CA ALA A 71 -3.54 -9.18 9.42
C ALA A 71 -4.02 -9.99 10.65
N LEU A 72 -4.73 -9.34 11.58
CA LEU A 72 -5.31 -10.00 12.75
C LEU A 72 -6.37 -11.04 12.35
N MET A 73 -7.26 -10.70 11.43
CA MET A 73 -8.28 -11.64 10.93
C MET A 73 -7.67 -12.85 10.25
N LYS A 74 -6.64 -12.64 9.41
CA LYS A 74 -5.90 -13.72 8.75
C LYS A 74 -5.19 -14.62 9.76
N ALA A 75 -4.52 -14.05 10.76
CA ALA A 75 -3.89 -14.83 11.82
C ALA A 75 -4.92 -15.69 12.57
N ALA A 76 -6.06 -15.10 12.95
CA ALA A 76 -7.14 -15.83 13.61
C ALA A 76 -7.77 -16.91 12.72
N GLU A 77 -7.83 -16.69 11.40
CA GLU A 77 -8.32 -17.67 10.44
C GLU A 77 -7.36 -18.84 10.25
N VAL A 78 -6.05 -18.56 10.13
CA VAL A 78 -5.02 -19.61 10.05
C VAL A 78 -5.04 -20.48 11.30
N GLU A 79 -5.12 -19.86 12.49
CA GLU A 79 -5.26 -20.59 13.75
C GLU A 79 -6.54 -21.44 13.79
N ARG A 80 -7.71 -20.85 13.51
CA ARG A 80 -8.98 -21.61 13.47
C ARG A 80 -8.95 -22.74 12.45
N ARG A 81 -8.37 -22.52 11.27
CA ARG A 81 -8.27 -23.56 10.23
C ARG A 81 -7.32 -24.66 10.68
N GLY A 82 -6.20 -24.31 11.30
CA GLY A 82 -5.26 -25.26 11.90
C GLY A 82 -5.93 -26.12 12.96
N THR A 83 -6.71 -25.52 13.86
CA THR A 83 -7.45 -26.27 14.89
C THR A 83 -8.49 -27.19 14.28
N VAL A 84 -9.28 -26.71 13.31
CA VAL A 84 -10.31 -27.53 12.63
C VAL A 84 -9.66 -28.72 11.91
N VAL A 85 -8.57 -28.50 11.18
CA VAL A 85 -7.85 -29.57 10.48
C VAL A 85 -7.27 -30.59 11.46
N ARG A 86 -6.68 -30.14 12.59
CA ARG A 86 -6.17 -31.05 13.62
C ARG A 86 -7.31 -31.88 14.23
N GLU A 87 -8.42 -31.26 14.61
CA GLU A 87 -9.57 -31.97 15.16
C GLU A 87 -10.16 -32.98 14.15
N GLU A 88 -10.21 -32.62 12.88
CA GLU A 88 -10.67 -33.50 11.81
C GLU A 88 -9.76 -34.73 11.66
N ILE A 89 -8.44 -34.54 11.71
CA ILE A 89 -7.44 -35.63 11.67
C ILE A 89 -7.54 -36.54 12.91
N ASP A 90 -7.70 -35.96 14.10
CA ASP A 90 -7.81 -36.73 15.35
C ASP A 90 -9.06 -37.62 15.35
N ARG A 91 -10.18 -37.08 14.84
CA ARG A 91 -11.48 -37.77 14.73
C ARG A 91 -11.53 -38.80 13.61
N THR A 92 -10.56 -38.86 12.71
CA THR A 92 -10.54 -39.86 11.63
C THR A 92 -10.57 -41.26 12.22
N ILE A 93 -11.63 -42.02 11.89
CA ILE A 93 -11.75 -43.42 12.27
C ILE A 93 -10.77 -44.22 11.42
N ILE A 94 -9.89 -44.99 12.08
CA ILE A 94 -8.99 -45.92 11.41
C ILE A 94 -9.82 -47.16 11.05
N PRO A 95 -9.92 -47.53 9.76
CA PRO A 95 -10.65 -48.73 9.36
C PRO A 95 -10.08 -49.98 10.04
N PRO A 96 -10.92 -50.96 10.45
CA PRO A 96 -10.46 -52.14 11.17
C PRO A 96 -9.51 -53.04 10.35
N ASN A 97 -9.52 -52.91 9.03
CA ASN A 97 -8.62 -53.61 8.11
C ASN A 97 -7.40 -52.76 7.68
N PHE A 98 -7.22 -51.59 8.28
CA PHE A 98 -6.08 -50.72 7.99
C PHE A 98 -4.80 -51.35 8.57
N ARG A 99 -3.80 -51.55 7.70
CA ARG A 99 -2.52 -52.12 8.12
C ARG A 99 -1.68 -51.03 8.79
N GLU A 100 -0.94 -51.42 9.82
CA GLU A 100 -0.01 -50.52 10.48
C GLU A 100 1.04 -49.99 9.50
N ILE A 101 1.38 -48.71 9.63
CA ILE A 101 2.38 -48.06 8.79
C ILE A 101 3.76 -48.38 9.34
N VAL A 102 4.51 -49.17 8.59
CA VAL A 102 5.90 -49.50 8.90
C VAL A 102 6.78 -48.80 7.88
N VAL A 103 7.22 -47.59 8.22
CA VAL A 103 8.18 -46.80 7.44
C VAL A 103 9.34 -46.47 8.35
N GLU A 104 10.55 -46.47 7.80
CA GLU A 104 11.73 -46.12 8.57
C GLU A 104 11.64 -44.68 9.07
N LEU A 105 12.03 -44.44 10.32
CA LEU A 105 11.93 -43.10 10.89
C LEU A 105 12.87 -42.12 10.19
N PHE A 106 12.37 -40.91 9.97
CA PHE A 106 13.12 -39.82 9.36
C PHE A 106 13.73 -38.91 10.42
N ASP A 107 15.06 -38.80 10.41
CA ASP A 107 15.87 -38.04 11.38
C ASP A 107 16.58 -36.83 10.76
N ARG A 108 16.19 -36.43 9.54
CA ARG A 108 16.84 -35.39 8.70
C ARG A 108 18.24 -35.71 8.18
N THR A 109 18.78 -36.90 8.42
CA THR A 109 20.08 -37.30 7.84
C THR A 109 19.94 -37.99 6.49
N ARG A 110 18.74 -38.50 6.21
CA ARG A 110 18.38 -39.28 5.02
C ARG A 110 17.76 -38.41 3.96
N ASP A 111 17.63 -38.96 2.75
CA ASP A 111 16.93 -38.29 1.66
C ASP A 111 15.44 -38.07 2.00
N PRO A 112 14.96 -36.81 2.08
CA PRO A 112 13.56 -36.51 2.33
C PRO A 112 12.62 -37.08 1.26
N HIS A 113 13.08 -37.16 0.01
CA HIS A 113 12.25 -37.66 -1.09
C HIS A 113 12.05 -39.17 -0.99
N ALA A 114 13.10 -39.94 -0.73
CA ALA A 114 12.99 -41.37 -0.47
C ALA A 114 12.06 -41.68 0.72
N HIS A 115 12.15 -40.91 1.81
CA HIS A 115 11.25 -41.05 2.97
C HIS A 115 9.79 -40.83 2.59
N LEU A 116 9.51 -39.72 1.90
CA LEU A 116 8.15 -39.38 1.47
C LEU A 116 7.58 -40.44 0.53
N GLN A 117 8.39 -40.94 -0.41
CA GLN A 117 7.97 -41.98 -1.35
C GLN A 117 7.66 -43.30 -0.64
N ALA A 118 8.49 -43.70 0.34
CA ALA A 118 8.25 -44.91 1.13
C ALA A 118 6.94 -44.79 1.92
N PHE A 119 6.71 -43.64 2.55
CA PHE A 119 5.46 -43.36 3.27
C PHE A 119 4.24 -43.39 2.35
N GLN A 120 4.27 -42.67 1.22
CA GLN A 120 3.16 -42.65 0.26
C GLN A 120 2.84 -44.03 -0.29
N THR A 121 3.86 -44.84 -0.57
CA THR A 121 3.69 -46.22 -1.03
C THR A 121 2.99 -47.07 0.04
N GLN A 122 3.38 -46.94 1.31
CA GLN A 122 2.75 -47.66 2.41
C GLN A 122 1.30 -47.21 2.65
N MET A 123 1.01 -45.91 2.56
CA MET A 123 -0.35 -45.37 2.62
C MET A 123 -1.22 -45.98 1.52
N TYR A 124 -0.73 -45.98 0.28
CA TYR A 124 -1.45 -46.52 -0.88
C TYR A 124 -1.78 -48.01 -0.71
N ILE A 125 -0.81 -48.83 -0.32
CA ILE A 125 -0.99 -50.27 -0.07
C ILE A 125 -2.02 -50.52 1.05
N SER A 126 -2.04 -49.66 2.06
CA SER A 126 -2.92 -49.80 3.23
C SER A 126 -4.34 -49.24 2.98
N GLY A 127 -4.63 -48.73 1.78
CA GLY A 127 -5.90 -48.08 1.46
C GLY A 127 -6.10 -46.74 2.17
N GLY A 128 -4.99 -46.05 2.47
CA GLY A 128 -4.97 -44.75 3.12
C GLY A 128 -5.55 -43.63 2.26
N ASN A 129 -6.18 -42.66 2.92
CA ASN A 129 -6.57 -41.39 2.33
C ASN A 129 -5.69 -40.26 2.90
N ASP A 130 -5.91 -39.03 2.42
CA ASP A 130 -5.14 -37.86 2.88
C ASP A 130 -5.29 -37.63 4.40
N GLN A 131 -6.47 -37.89 4.95
CA GLN A 131 -6.75 -37.70 6.37
C GLN A 131 -5.95 -38.67 7.26
N LEU A 132 -5.91 -39.95 6.88
CA LEU A 132 -5.08 -40.98 7.53
C LEU A 132 -3.59 -40.69 7.30
N SER A 133 -3.22 -40.21 6.11
CA SER A 133 -1.83 -39.82 5.82
C SER A 133 -1.37 -38.71 6.77
N CYS A 134 -2.17 -37.65 6.93
CA CYS A 134 -1.90 -36.58 7.89
C CYS A 134 -1.87 -37.08 9.34
N LYS A 135 -2.67 -38.10 9.69
CA LYS A 135 -2.71 -38.68 11.03
C LYS A 135 -1.43 -39.45 11.39
N PHE A 136 -0.89 -40.22 10.45
CA PHE A 136 0.24 -41.12 10.71
C PHE A 136 1.61 -40.54 10.35
N PHE A 137 1.68 -39.58 9.42
CA PHE A 137 2.95 -39.01 8.97
C PHE A 137 3.83 -38.47 10.11
N PRO A 138 3.29 -37.75 11.13
CA PRO A 138 4.11 -37.29 12.26
C PRO A 138 4.79 -38.43 13.02
N GLY A 139 4.16 -39.62 13.10
CA GLY A 139 4.73 -40.81 13.74
C GLY A 139 5.91 -41.43 12.99
N THR A 140 6.17 -40.98 11.75
CA THR A 140 7.33 -41.42 10.95
C THR A 140 8.54 -40.50 11.12
N LEU A 141 8.42 -39.42 11.91
CA LEU A 141 9.49 -38.48 12.19
C LEU A 141 10.20 -38.84 13.50
N HIS A 142 11.49 -38.56 13.59
CA HIS A 142 12.29 -38.83 14.78
C HIS A 142 13.33 -37.73 15.07
N GLY A 143 13.65 -37.55 16.35
CA GLY A 143 14.69 -36.62 16.79
C GLY A 143 14.43 -35.19 16.33
N VAL A 144 15.43 -34.56 15.72
CA VAL A 144 15.33 -33.19 15.21
C VAL A 144 14.25 -33.01 14.13
N ALA A 145 13.75 -34.08 13.52
CA ALA A 145 12.66 -33.99 12.55
C ALA A 145 11.31 -33.62 13.18
N MET A 146 11.14 -33.85 14.49
CA MET A 146 9.90 -33.57 15.23
C MET A 146 9.75 -32.11 15.68
N HIS A 147 10.82 -31.30 15.59
CA HIS A 147 10.91 -29.92 16.09
C HIS A 147 11.30 -28.94 14.97
#